data_AF-A0A0H4WYZ5-F1
#
_entry.id   AF-A0A0H4WYZ5-F1
#
_cell.length_a   1.000
_cell.length_b   1.000
_cell.length_c   1.000
_cell.angle_alpha   90.00
_cell.angle_beta   90.00
_cell.angle_gamma   90.00
#
_symmetry.space_group_name_H-M   'P 1'
#
loop_
_entity.id
_entity.type
_entity.pdbx_description
1 polymer ?
#
loop_
_entity_poly.entity_id
_entity_poly.type
_entity_poly.pdbx_seq_one_letter_code
_entity_poly.pdbx_strand_id
1 'polypeptide(L)'
;MRASKNPQRWLHTALLCALSWSGQALASSPELSAGAGVKTRPHPKNAKALKQTAADPHLIPPPLPACPGMIDNATVRLGVAPEGHLNIPCPTNPVSSGTHGTSWIGLRYLPTNGEAAAPGSPCEGWGVASADLGVSGFSSADCGAHNVTVEINAPSPISTMSVVRVGNTFRVTHIYTPTSLTNFLYQVNVLIENIGTVNVADLRYTRGIDYDILPNTFSEYVTIAGTAGNPWVVGAVDNNFVSLDPLAPNFPLMGGVGDFTNLGPGDLGAQIDFKLGALAPGEVRSFRTFYGAAGNHADAVNALAAVGASTYSLAKGNWNGSGNPLSPSGAPTGTFAATTGQPNTFMFGFRPPETPSHCTVECPGVLSHGVYTVDRAGAADRCVVNGQYDNRVVAVTTLHGERVEFSCMDYGSPYGNPCNIVPGADTCNLTVFQKLCSSPTFAQYCL
;
A
#
# COMPACT_ATOMS: atom_id res chain seq x y z
N MET A 1 -0.56 -52.62 -50.40
CA MET A 1 -0.91 -53.72 -49.46
C MET A 1 -1.75 -53.13 -48.34
N ARG A 2 -2.90 -53.80 -48.06
CA ARG A 2 -3.85 -53.73 -46.92
C ARG A 2 -3.67 -52.58 -45.91
N ALA A 3 -4.61 -51.67 -45.62
CA ALA A 3 -6.07 -51.71 -45.33
C ALA A 3 -6.27 -51.07 -43.93
N SER A 4 -7.09 -50.01 -43.80
CA SER A 4 -8.40 -50.03 -43.08
C SER A 4 -8.28 -49.80 -41.55
N LYS A 5 -9.05 -48.95 -40.85
CA LYS A 5 -10.32 -48.23 -41.12
C LYS A 5 -10.54 -47.11 -40.08
N ASN A 6 -11.43 -46.22 -40.48
CA ASN A 6 -11.89 -44.94 -39.92
C ASN A 6 -12.63 -44.98 -38.55
N PRO A 7 -12.83 -43.81 -37.91
CA PRO A 7 -13.58 -43.56 -36.68
C PRO A 7 -15.04 -43.10 -36.95
N GLN A 8 -15.94 -43.17 -35.95
CA GLN A 8 -17.25 -42.47 -35.95
C GLN A 8 -17.74 -42.23 -34.50
N ARG A 9 -17.98 -40.96 -34.10
CA ARG A 9 -19.26 -40.20 -34.00
C ARG A 9 -20.05 -40.49 -32.69
N TRP A 10 -20.66 -39.53 -31.98
CA TRP A 10 -21.75 -38.62 -32.43
C TRP A 10 -21.96 -37.38 -31.54
N LEU A 11 -22.62 -36.38 -32.15
CA LEU A 11 -22.98 -35.03 -31.68
C LEU A 11 -24.39 -34.93 -31.07
N HIS A 12 -24.56 -33.92 -30.20
CA HIS A 12 -25.66 -32.93 -30.06
C HIS A 12 -27.10 -33.36 -29.73
N THR A 13 -27.71 -32.71 -28.73
CA THR A 13 -28.98 -31.97 -28.90
C THR A 13 -29.19 -30.91 -27.80
N ALA A 14 -29.70 -29.75 -28.18
CA ALA A 14 -30.26 -28.70 -27.32
C ALA A 14 -31.73 -28.46 -27.73
N LEU A 15 -32.63 -28.15 -26.80
CA LEU A 15 -33.81 -27.28 -27.05
C LEU A 15 -34.52 -26.83 -25.76
N LEU A 16 -35.05 -25.60 -25.84
CA LEU A 16 -35.79 -24.80 -24.85
C LEU A 16 -37.31 -25.07 -24.82
N CYS A 17 -37.95 -24.48 -23.79
CA CYS A 17 -39.31 -23.89 -23.71
C CYS A 17 -40.44 -24.62 -22.93
N ALA A 18 -40.70 -24.06 -21.73
CA ALA A 18 -41.88 -23.25 -21.33
C ALA A 18 -43.27 -23.88 -21.03
N LEU A 19 -43.73 -23.51 -19.81
CA LEU A 19 -45.08 -23.07 -19.37
C LEU A 19 -46.25 -24.06 -19.28
N SER A 20 -46.81 -24.20 -18.06
CA SER A 20 -48.23 -23.86 -17.81
C SER A 20 -48.58 -23.76 -16.31
N TRP A 21 -49.20 -22.63 -15.97
CA TRP A 21 -49.95 -22.29 -14.76
C TRP A 21 -51.28 -23.05 -14.63
N SER A 22 -51.71 -23.31 -13.38
CA SER A 22 -53.09 -23.19 -12.83
C SER A 22 -53.08 -23.90 -11.46
N GLY A 23 -53.76 -23.52 -10.37
CA GLY A 23 -54.79 -22.53 -10.07
C GLY A 23 -55.07 -22.61 -8.55
N GLN A 24 -55.74 -21.60 -8.02
CA GLN A 24 -55.86 -21.25 -6.60
C GLN A 24 -57.01 -21.95 -5.83
N ALA A 25 -56.97 -21.75 -4.51
CA ALA A 25 -58.08 -21.69 -3.53
C ALA A 25 -58.43 -23.02 -2.82
N LEU A 26 -58.71 -23.13 -1.52
CA LEU A 26 -59.35 -22.24 -0.53
C LEU A 26 -58.85 -22.50 0.91
N ALA A 27 -59.20 -21.56 1.78
CA ALA A 27 -58.84 -21.34 3.18
C ALA A 27 -59.13 -22.47 4.20
N SER A 28 -58.32 -22.52 5.27
CA SER A 28 -58.78 -22.25 6.65
C SER A 28 -57.59 -22.27 7.63
N SER A 29 -57.47 -21.21 8.44
CA SER A 29 -56.66 -21.20 9.67
C SER A 29 -57.48 -21.84 10.81
N PRO A 30 -56.83 -22.35 11.87
CA PRO A 30 -56.52 -21.48 13.01
C PRO A 30 -55.11 -21.66 13.60
N GLU A 31 -54.69 -20.60 14.31
CA GLU A 31 -53.69 -20.46 15.37
C GLU A 31 -53.29 -21.76 16.12
N LEU A 32 -52.07 -21.97 16.65
CA LEU A 32 -51.14 -21.08 17.35
C LEU A 32 -49.81 -21.83 17.52
N SER A 33 -48.66 -21.15 17.38
CA SER A 33 -47.53 -21.16 18.33
C SER A 33 -46.19 -20.89 17.65
N ALA A 34 -45.47 -19.96 18.26
CA ALA A 34 -44.24 -19.34 17.78
C ALA A 34 -43.05 -20.30 17.76
N GLY A 35 -42.34 -20.30 16.63
CA GLY A 35 -41.03 -20.92 16.45
C GLY A 35 -40.25 -20.19 15.37
N ALA A 36 -39.99 -18.90 15.57
CA ALA A 36 -39.16 -18.11 14.66
C ALA A 36 -37.70 -18.53 14.83
N GLY A 37 -37.19 -19.27 13.83
CA GLY A 37 -35.77 -19.55 13.67
C GLY A 37 -34.95 -18.26 13.70
N VAL A 38 -33.82 -18.32 14.40
CA VAL A 38 -32.84 -17.25 14.51
C VAL A 38 -32.22 -17.02 13.13
N LYS A 39 -32.86 -16.14 12.35
CA LYS A 39 -32.21 -15.43 11.25
C LYS A 39 -31.23 -14.46 11.91
N THR A 40 -29.94 -14.77 11.82
CA THR A 40 -28.82 -13.87 12.11
C THR A 40 -29.06 -12.53 11.43
N ARG A 41 -29.48 -11.51 12.20
CA ARG A 41 -29.56 -10.13 11.71
C ARG A 41 -28.20 -9.46 11.94
N PRO A 42 -27.53 -8.96 10.90
CA PRO A 42 -26.34 -8.13 11.06
C PRO A 42 -26.67 -6.86 11.85
N HIS A 43 -25.76 -6.47 12.74
CA HIS A 43 -25.87 -5.29 13.59
C HIS A 43 -26.05 -4.00 12.74
N PRO A 44 -26.91 -3.04 13.14
CA PRO A 44 -27.26 -1.86 12.33
C PRO A 44 -26.08 -0.92 12.00
N LYS A 45 -24.97 -0.97 12.75
CA LYS A 45 -23.72 -0.26 12.40
C LYS A 45 -22.87 -0.97 11.33
N ASN A 46 -22.98 -2.30 11.18
CA ASN A 46 -22.35 -3.06 10.07
C ASN A 46 -23.29 -3.13 8.85
N ALA A 47 -24.60 -2.98 9.06
CA ALA A 47 -25.55 -2.69 7.99
C ALA A 47 -25.34 -1.27 7.39
N LYS A 48 -24.64 -0.35 8.09
CA LYS A 48 -24.31 0.96 7.54
C LYS A 48 -23.11 0.92 6.58
N ALA A 49 -22.18 -0.01 6.79
CA ALA A 49 -21.10 -0.31 5.85
C ALA A 49 -21.56 -1.18 4.65
N LEU A 50 -22.63 -1.97 4.83
CA LEU A 50 -23.23 -2.81 3.77
C LEU A 50 -24.50 -2.24 3.13
N LYS A 51 -24.97 -1.05 3.53
CA LYS A 51 -26.11 -0.32 2.91
C LYS A 51 -25.75 1.11 2.51
N GLN A 52 -24.56 1.34 1.97
CA GLN A 52 -24.39 2.45 1.02
C GLN A 52 -24.77 1.99 -0.39
N THR A 53 -26.03 1.62 -0.56
CA THR A 53 -26.71 1.57 -1.87
C THR A 53 -28.15 2.03 -1.66
N ALA A 54 -28.30 3.28 -1.24
CA ALA A 54 -29.41 4.10 -1.68
C ALA A 54 -28.74 5.31 -2.35
N ALA A 55 -28.96 5.45 -3.65
CA ALA A 55 -28.42 6.54 -4.44
C ALA A 55 -28.83 7.87 -3.80
N ASP A 56 -27.86 8.55 -3.20
CA ASP A 56 -27.92 9.99 -2.99
C ASP A 56 -28.12 10.63 -4.38
N PRO A 57 -28.97 11.65 -4.54
CA PRO A 57 -29.29 12.19 -5.85
C PRO A 57 -28.03 12.81 -6.45
N HIS A 58 -27.39 12.07 -7.36
CA HIS A 58 -26.35 12.51 -8.27
C HIS A 58 -25.32 13.50 -7.70
N LEU A 59 -24.56 13.08 -6.70
CA LEU A 59 -23.15 13.50 -6.69
C LEU A 59 -22.47 12.66 -7.78
N ILE A 60 -22.45 13.20 -9.00
CA ILE A 60 -21.55 12.70 -10.04
C ILE A 60 -20.18 12.65 -9.37
N PRO A 61 -19.51 11.47 -9.30
CA PRO A 61 -18.15 11.40 -8.79
C PRO A 61 -17.36 12.49 -9.50
N PRO A 62 -16.54 13.30 -8.78
CA PRO A 62 -15.74 14.31 -9.46
C PRO A 62 -15.08 13.66 -10.67
N PRO A 63 -15.14 14.30 -11.85
CA PRO A 63 -14.62 13.70 -13.06
C PRO A 63 -13.19 13.22 -12.79
N LEU A 64 -12.88 12.01 -13.27
CA LEU A 64 -11.52 11.51 -13.15
C LEU A 64 -10.56 12.59 -13.66
N PRO A 65 -9.39 12.75 -13.02
CA PRO A 65 -8.41 13.70 -13.49
C PRO A 65 -8.13 13.46 -14.97
N ALA A 66 -7.76 14.52 -15.71
CA ALA A 66 -7.46 14.43 -17.13
C ALA A 66 -6.42 13.34 -17.48
N CYS A 67 -5.67 12.89 -16.47
CA CYS A 67 -4.70 11.81 -16.53
C CYS A 67 -5.06 10.76 -15.46
N PRO A 68 -5.60 9.59 -15.85
CA PRO A 68 -5.88 8.50 -14.92
C PRO A 68 -4.63 8.10 -14.13
N GLY A 69 -4.75 7.98 -12.81
CA GLY A 69 -3.61 7.69 -11.92
C GLY A 69 -2.87 8.93 -11.41
N MET A 70 -3.22 10.13 -11.88
CA MET A 70 -2.77 11.38 -11.25
C MET A 70 -3.51 11.58 -9.92
N ILE A 71 -2.76 11.63 -8.83
CA ILE A 71 -3.28 11.90 -7.49
C ILE A 71 -2.54 13.09 -6.88
N ASP A 72 -3.24 13.95 -6.13
CA ASP A 72 -2.57 14.99 -5.35
C ASP A 72 -3.26 15.34 -4.03
N ASN A 73 -2.45 15.83 -3.09
CA ASN A 73 -2.88 16.30 -1.77
C ASN A 73 -2.68 17.83 -1.63
N ALA A 74 -2.72 18.55 -2.76
CA ALA A 74 -2.37 19.96 -2.91
C ALA A 74 -0.91 20.37 -2.61
N THR A 75 -0.05 19.45 -2.14
CA THR A 75 1.40 19.72 -1.92
C THR A 75 2.27 18.81 -2.78
N VAL A 76 1.99 17.52 -2.76
CA VAL A 76 2.64 16.48 -3.55
C VAL A 76 1.64 15.97 -4.56
N ARG A 77 2.11 15.73 -5.77
CA ARG A 77 1.36 15.04 -6.83
C ARG A 77 2.14 13.83 -7.29
N LEU A 78 1.46 12.70 -7.43
CA LEU A 78 2.01 11.47 -7.98
C LEU A 78 1.28 11.10 -9.26
N GLY A 79 2.00 10.49 -10.20
CA GLY A 79 1.40 9.84 -11.36
C GLY A 79 1.66 8.35 -11.27
N VAL A 80 0.63 7.58 -10.92
CA VAL A 80 0.76 6.15 -10.63
C VAL A 80 0.16 5.34 -11.78
N ALA A 81 0.97 4.47 -12.36
CA ALA A 81 0.56 3.56 -13.41
C ALA A 81 -0.32 2.40 -12.87
N PRO A 82 -1.11 1.73 -13.73
CA PRO A 82 -1.90 0.57 -13.33
C PRO A 82 -1.09 -0.57 -12.70
N GLU A 83 0.19 -0.71 -13.05
CA GLU A 83 1.14 -1.68 -12.50
C GLU A 83 1.77 -1.23 -11.17
N GLY A 84 1.42 -0.05 -10.65
CA GLY A 84 1.85 0.42 -9.32
C GLY A 84 3.24 1.05 -9.25
N HIS A 85 3.91 1.27 -10.39
CA HIS A 85 5.06 2.19 -10.51
C HIS A 85 4.57 3.64 -10.73
N LEU A 86 5.45 4.62 -10.54
CA LEU A 86 5.23 6.03 -10.85
C LEU A 86 5.55 6.31 -12.33
N ASN A 87 5.32 7.55 -12.77
CA ASN A 87 5.55 8.06 -14.11
C ASN A 87 4.44 7.68 -15.09
N ILE A 88 3.45 8.56 -15.22
CA ILE A 88 2.42 8.48 -16.26
C ILE A 88 2.54 9.65 -17.24
N PRO A 89 2.27 9.43 -18.54
CA PRO A 89 2.13 10.52 -19.49
C PRO A 89 0.89 11.36 -19.14
N CYS A 90 1.05 12.68 -19.10
CA CYS A 90 -0.06 13.58 -18.85
C CYS A 90 0.04 14.87 -19.69
N PRO A 91 -0.34 14.83 -20.99
CA PRO A 91 -0.14 15.94 -21.92
C PRO A 91 -0.83 17.25 -21.51
N THR A 92 -1.87 17.18 -20.67
CA THR A 92 -2.61 18.34 -20.19
C THR A 92 -2.01 18.97 -18.94
N ASN A 93 -1.06 18.31 -18.28
CA ASN A 93 -0.42 18.82 -17.08
C ASN A 93 0.71 19.81 -17.45
N PRO A 94 0.86 20.93 -16.72
CA PRO A 94 1.93 21.88 -16.98
C PRO A 94 3.30 21.21 -16.99
N VAL A 95 4.15 21.65 -17.92
CA VAL A 95 5.57 21.25 -17.96
C VAL A 95 6.22 21.63 -16.63
N SER A 96 6.96 20.70 -16.01
CA SER A 96 7.65 20.95 -14.74
C SER A 96 8.70 22.06 -14.85
N SER A 97 9.02 22.69 -13.71
CA SER A 97 10.07 23.70 -13.61
C SER A 97 11.48 23.08 -13.61
N GLY A 98 12.49 23.90 -13.90
CA GLY A 98 13.88 23.46 -14.06
C GLY A 98 14.23 23.12 -15.52
N THR A 99 15.51 22.82 -15.77
CA THR A 99 15.94 22.28 -17.07
C THR A 99 15.21 20.98 -17.39
N HIS A 100 14.99 20.68 -18.67
CA HIS A 100 14.41 19.40 -19.10
C HIS A 100 13.03 19.09 -18.50
N GLY A 101 12.24 20.11 -18.18
CA GLY A 101 10.89 19.95 -17.68
C GLY A 101 10.01 19.07 -18.57
N THR A 102 9.08 18.34 -17.95
CA THR A 102 8.20 17.36 -18.60
C THR A 102 6.74 17.51 -18.17
N SER A 103 5.82 17.12 -19.04
CA SER A 103 4.40 16.99 -18.72
C SER A 103 4.06 15.65 -18.06
N TRP A 104 4.97 14.66 -18.09
CA TRP A 104 4.82 13.41 -17.34
C TRP A 104 4.80 13.69 -15.83
N ILE A 105 4.07 12.86 -15.10
CA ILE A 105 3.91 13.01 -13.67
C ILE A 105 4.52 11.79 -12.99
N GLY A 106 5.58 12.00 -12.24
CA GLY A 106 6.23 11.00 -11.40
C GLY A 106 5.98 11.30 -9.93
N LEU A 107 6.91 12.06 -9.36
CA LEU A 107 6.88 12.65 -8.03
C LEU A 107 7.06 14.16 -8.15
N ARG A 108 5.97 14.90 -7.97
CA ARG A 108 5.91 16.34 -8.20
C ARG A 108 5.65 17.14 -6.93
N TYR A 109 6.46 18.19 -6.71
CA TYR A 109 6.23 19.19 -5.67
C TYR A 109 5.47 20.38 -6.25
N LEU A 110 4.19 20.51 -5.90
CA LEU A 110 3.29 21.49 -6.49
C LEU A 110 3.73 22.96 -6.26
N PRO A 111 4.28 23.35 -5.08
CA PRO A 111 4.70 24.74 -4.85
C PRO A 111 5.79 25.25 -5.81
N THR A 112 6.69 24.38 -6.27
CA THR A 112 7.71 24.72 -7.27
C THR A 112 7.36 24.21 -8.67
N ASN A 113 6.27 23.45 -8.82
CA ASN A 113 5.99 22.62 -9.99
C ASN A 113 7.20 21.75 -10.39
N GLY A 114 8.02 21.37 -9.42
CA GLY A 114 9.21 20.56 -9.62
C GLY A 114 8.88 19.09 -9.76
N GLU A 115 9.48 18.42 -10.73
CA GLU A 115 9.32 16.98 -10.96
C GLU A 115 10.64 16.28 -10.64
N ALA A 116 10.57 15.11 -10.03
CA ALA A 116 11.76 14.39 -9.57
C ALA A 116 11.99 13.04 -10.22
N ALA A 117 10.99 12.41 -10.84
CA ALA A 117 11.11 11.00 -11.24
C ALA A 117 10.84 10.75 -12.73
N ALA A 118 10.39 11.78 -13.46
CA ALA A 118 9.86 11.65 -14.82
C ALA A 118 10.65 12.33 -15.95
N PRO A 119 11.52 13.34 -15.72
CA PRO A 119 12.42 13.82 -16.76
C PRO A 119 13.33 12.67 -17.27
N GLY A 120 14.01 12.92 -18.39
CA GLY A 120 14.93 11.94 -18.98
C GLY A 120 14.32 10.56 -19.18
N SER A 121 14.84 9.58 -18.42
CA SER A 121 14.38 8.20 -18.41
C SER A 121 13.55 7.94 -17.15
N PRO A 122 12.21 7.85 -17.22
CA PRO A 122 11.33 7.63 -16.07
C PRO A 122 11.50 6.24 -15.43
N CYS A 123 12.63 6.01 -14.78
CA CYS A 123 13.09 4.71 -14.30
C CYS A 123 12.66 4.38 -12.87
N GLU A 124 11.74 5.15 -12.29
CA GLU A 124 11.08 4.77 -11.04
C GLU A 124 10.34 3.44 -11.21
N GLY A 125 10.47 2.57 -10.21
CA GLY A 125 9.73 1.32 -10.20
C GLY A 125 9.97 0.44 -9.00
N TRP A 126 9.46 -0.79 -9.10
CA TRP A 126 9.48 -1.75 -8.01
C TRP A 126 9.64 -3.18 -8.51
N GLY A 127 10.06 -4.07 -7.61
CA GLY A 127 10.11 -5.50 -7.85
C GLY A 127 9.81 -6.33 -6.61
N VAL A 128 9.34 -7.56 -6.81
CA VAL A 128 9.13 -8.58 -5.77
C VAL A 128 9.72 -9.91 -6.22
N ALA A 129 10.27 -10.68 -5.29
CA ALA A 129 10.77 -12.01 -5.61
C ALA A 129 10.68 -12.99 -4.44
N SER A 130 10.61 -14.28 -4.77
CA SER A 130 11.05 -15.36 -3.90
C SER A 130 12.45 -15.75 -4.35
N ALA A 131 13.45 -15.44 -3.53
CA ALA A 131 14.84 -15.77 -3.84
C ALA A 131 15.11 -17.28 -3.76
N ASP A 132 14.39 -17.98 -2.89
CA ASP A 132 14.51 -19.44 -2.73
C ASP A 132 13.90 -20.22 -3.90
N LEU A 133 12.84 -19.69 -4.54
CA LEU A 133 12.19 -20.33 -5.69
C LEU A 133 12.68 -19.78 -7.04
N GLY A 134 13.46 -18.69 -7.05
CA GLY A 134 13.94 -18.04 -8.27
C GLY A 134 12.82 -17.40 -9.09
N VAL A 135 11.74 -16.94 -8.44
CA VAL A 135 10.60 -16.28 -9.09
C VAL A 135 10.64 -14.79 -8.77
N SER A 136 10.62 -13.95 -9.79
CA SER A 136 10.56 -12.49 -9.66
C SER A 136 9.51 -11.87 -10.59
N GLY A 137 9.10 -10.66 -10.26
CA GLY A 137 8.35 -9.76 -11.14
C GLY A 137 8.61 -8.32 -10.75
N PHE A 138 8.67 -7.43 -11.75
CA PHE A 138 9.01 -6.03 -11.55
C PHE A 138 8.38 -5.16 -12.64
N SER A 139 8.28 -3.86 -12.37
CA SER A 139 7.69 -2.88 -13.28
C SER A 139 8.24 -1.48 -13.04
N SER A 140 8.50 -0.80 -14.16
CA SER A 140 8.84 0.62 -14.30
C SER A 140 8.31 1.13 -15.63
N ALA A 141 8.21 2.44 -15.80
CA ALA A 141 7.79 3.04 -17.07
C ALA A 141 8.84 2.78 -18.15
N ASP A 142 10.12 3.06 -17.87
CA ASP A 142 11.20 2.96 -18.86
C ASP A 142 12.36 2.03 -18.45
N CYS A 143 12.41 1.55 -17.20
CA CYS A 143 13.43 0.60 -16.73
C CYS A 143 12.98 -0.89 -16.78
N GLY A 144 11.94 -1.16 -17.58
CA GLY A 144 11.48 -2.50 -17.91
C GLY A 144 10.37 -3.05 -17.01
N ALA A 145 9.73 -4.09 -17.51
CA ALA A 145 8.70 -4.83 -16.79
C ALA A 145 8.79 -6.32 -17.12
N HIS A 146 8.56 -7.17 -16.12
CA HIS A 146 8.64 -8.61 -16.28
C HIS A 146 7.67 -9.30 -15.33
N ASN A 147 6.93 -10.29 -15.85
CA ASN A 147 6.07 -11.18 -15.07
C ASN A 147 5.08 -10.44 -14.14
N VAL A 148 4.52 -9.33 -14.61
CA VAL A 148 3.49 -8.54 -13.91
C VAL A 148 2.22 -8.54 -14.77
N THR A 149 1.07 -8.76 -14.14
CA THR A 149 -0.24 -8.65 -14.79
C THR A 149 -1.18 -7.87 -13.88
N VAL A 150 -1.73 -6.77 -14.38
CA VAL A 150 -2.70 -5.94 -13.63
C VAL A 150 -4.01 -6.71 -13.45
N GLU A 151 -4.47 -6.84 -12.21
CA GLU A 151 -5.78 -7.41 -11.87
C GLU A 151 -6.79 -6.30 -11.56
N ILE A 152 -6.37 -5.29 -10.79
CA ILE A 152 -7.23 -4.18 -10.39
C ILE A 152 -6.44 -2.88 -10.50
N ASN A 153 -7.09 -1.86 -11.07
CA ASN A 153 -6.65 -0.47 -11.02
C ASN A 153 -7.86 0.38 -10.64
N ALA A 154 -7.76 1.13 -9.55
CA ALA A 154 -8.86 1.93 -9.01
C ALA A 154 -8.39 3.34 -8.61
N PRO A 155 -8.11 4.22 -9.59
CA PRO A 155 -7.69 5.58 -9.32
C PRO A 155 -8.87 6.46 -8.89
N SER A 156 -8.57 7.41 -8.00
CA SER A 156 -9.39 8.56 -7.65
C SER A 156 -8.52 9.83 -7.75
N PRO A 157 -9.08 11.05 -7.54
CA PRO A 157 -8.26 12.26 -7.57
C PRO A 157 -7.21 12.38 -6.44
N ILE A 158 -7.37 11.65 -5.33
CA ILE A 158 -6.52 11.80 -4.14
C ILE A 158 -5.79 10.52 -3.74
N SER A 159 -6.30 9.36 -4.16
CA SER A 159 -5.73 8.05 -3.85
C SER A 159 -5.85 7.11 -5.05
N THR A 160 -5.02 6.08 -5.09
CA THR A 160 -5.16 5.03 -6.10
C THR A 160 -4.74 3.68 -5.52
N MET A 161 -5.33 2.62 -6.05
CA MET A 161 -4.99 1.25 -5.73
C MET A 161 -4.61 0.51 -7.01
N SER A 162 -3.44 -0.13 -6.99
CA SER A 162 -3.00 -1.11 -7.97
C SER A 162 -2.95 -2.48 -7.31
N VAL A 163 -3.52 -3.49 -7.97
CA VAL A 163 -3.35 -4.89 -7.62
C VAL A 163 -2.80 -5.59 -8.84
N VAL A 164 -1.63 -6.20 -8.69
CA VAL A 164 -1.00 -6.98 -9.74
C VAL A 164 -0.73 -8.40 -9.29
N ARG A 165 -0.70 -9.30 -10.25
CA ARG A 165 -0.25 -10.67 -10.10
C ARG A 165 1.17 -10.82 -10.64
N VAL A 166 2.01 -11.54 -9.91
CA VAL A 166 3.36 -11.96 -10.32
C VAL A 166 3.38 -13.47 -10.50
N GLY A 167 3.28 -13.90 -11.75
CA GLY A 167 3.11 -15.30 -12.13
C GLY A 167 1.98 -15.97 -11.34
N ASN A 168 2.27 -17.11 -10.73
CA ASN A 168 1.33 -17.82 -9.84
C ASN A 168 1.78 -17.77 -8.37
N THR A 169 2.75 -16.92 -8.04
CA THR A 169 3.37 -16.90 -6.71
C THR A 169 2.84 -15.75 -5.86
N PHE A 170 2.81 -14.53 -6.41
CA PHE A 170 2.42 -13.36 -5.63
C PHE A 170 1.23 -12.62 -6.22
N ARG A 171 0.45 -12.03 -5.32
CA ARG A 171 -0.36 -10.85 -5.62
C ARG A 171 0.20 -9.69 -4.82
N VAL A 172 0.49 -8.59 -5.49
CA VAL A 172 1.02 -7.37 -4.87
C VAL A 172 -0.03 -6.28 -4.98
N THR A 173 -0.34 -5.66 -3.86
CA THR A 173 -1.27 -4.53 -3.78
C THR A 173 -0.51 -3.30 -3.31
N HIS A 174 -0.58 -2.22 -4.07
CA HIS A 174 -0.13 -0.89 -3.65
C HIS A 174 -1.35 0.02 -3.46
N ILE A 175 -1.48 0.62 -2.29
CA ILE A 175 -2.53 1.61 -1.99
C ILE A 175 -1.86 2.93 -1.66
N TYR A 176 -1.96 3.89 -2.57
CA TYR A 176 -1.41 5.24 -2.43
C TYR A 176 -2.46 6.15 -1.81
N THR A 177 -2.16 6.74 -0.66
CA THR A 177 -3.04 7.68 0.04
C THR A 177 -2.22 8.78 0.73
N PRO A 178 -2.74 10.01 0.87
CA PRO A 178 -2.10 11.00 1.75
C PRO A 178 -2.06 10.48 3.18
N THR A 179 -0.98 10.77 3.91
CA THR A 179 -0.95 10.57 5.36
C THR A 179 -1.56 11.79 6.08
N SER A 180 -2.24 11.57 7.20
CA SER A 180 -2.75 12.66 8.05
C SER A 180 -1.68 13.31 8.92
N LEU A 181 -0.48 12.72 8.99
CA LEU A 181 0.62 13.19 9.85
C LEU A 181 1.40 14.36 9.24
N THR A 182 1.36 14.52 7.92
CA THR A 182 2.03 15.60 7.19
C THR A 182 1.49 15.72 5.77
N ASN A 183 1.42 16.94 5.24
CA ASN A 183 1.04 17.18 3.84
C ASN A 183 2.19 16.91 2.85
N PHE A 184 3.42 16.71 3.35
CA PHE A 184 4.60 16.50 2.50
C PHE A 184 4.76 15.08 2.00
N LEU A 185 3.92 14.13 2.42
CA LEU A 185 4.03 12.71 2.06
C LEU A 185 2.72 12.12 1.55
N TYR A 186 2.88 11.29 0.53
CA TYR A 186 2.01 10.18 0.22
C TYR A 186 2.55 8.92 0.89
N GLN A 187 1.66 8.16 1.50
CA GLN A 187 1.93 6.81 1.98
C GLN A 187 1.51 5.80 0.92
N VAL A 188 2.28 4.71 0.82
CA VAL A 188 1.95 3.53 0.02
C VAL A 188 1.86 2.34 0.96
N ASN A 189 0.67 1.80 1.15
CA ASN A 189 0.51 0.50 1.79
C ASN A 189 0.87 -0.57 0.76
N VAL A 190 1.92 -1.33 1.04
CA VAL A 190 2.35 -2.45 0.19
C VAL A 190 1.94 -3.74 0.88
N LEU A 191 1.16 -4.56 0.18
CA LEU A 191 0.75 -5.88 0.64
C LEU A 191 1.19 -6.91 -0.39
N ILE A 192 1.97 -7.90 0.04
CA ILE A 192 2.43 -9.01 -0.79
C ILE A 192 1.78 -10.28 -0.27
N GLU A 193 0.82 -10.82 -1.02
CA GLU A 193 0.14 -12.08 -0.75
C GLU A 193 0.84 -13.23 -1.49
N ASN A 194 1.10 -14.34 -0.81
CA ASN A 194 1.48 -15.59 -1.48
C ASN A 194 0.21 -16.32 -1.95
N ILE A 195 -0.10 -16.19 -3.24
CA ILE A 195 -1.26 -16.83 -3.88
C ILE A 195 -0.92 -18.23 -4.43
N GLY A 196 0.33 -18.65 -4.28
CA GLY A 196 0.81 -19.97 -4.68
C GLY A 196 0.41 -21.06 -3.68
N THR A 197 0.98 -22.25 -3.89
CA THR A 197 0.77 -23.42 -3.03
C THR A 197 2.02 -23.82 -2.25
N VAL A 198 3.12 -23.10 -2.45
CA VAL A 198 4.44 -23.39 -1.86
C VAL A 198 4.84 -22.26 -0.93
N ASN A 199 5.49 -22.62 0.18
CA ASN A 199 6.05 -21.66 1.11
C ASN A 199 7.22 -20.89 0.47
N VAL A 200 7.22 -19.57 0.60
CA VAL A 200 8.36 -18.71 0.24
C VAL A 200 9.24 -18.57 1.48
N ALA A 201 10.48 -19.02 1.43
CA ALA A 201 11.41 -18.91 2.55
C ALA A 201 12.18 -17.57 2.56
N ASP A 202 12.33 -16.93 1.40
CA ASP A 202 13.10 -15.69 1.25
C ASP A 202 12.38 -14.69 0.32
N LEU A 203 11.42 -13.94 0.89
CA LEU A 203 10.71 -12.87 0.21
C LEU A 203 11.60 -11.62 0.09
N ARG A 204 11.75 -11.11 -1.12
CA ARG A 204 12.48 -9.88 -1.45
C ARG A 204 11.55 -8.85 -2.08
N TYR A 205 11.88 -7.58 -1.85
CA TYR A 205 11.23 -6.45 -2.50
C TYR A 205 12.29 -5.41 -2.84
N THR A 206 12.12 -4.70 -3.94
CA THR A 206 13.01 -3.61 -4.35
C THR A 206 12.16 -2.40 -4.71
N ARG A 207 12.63 -1.20 -4.34
CA ARG A 207 12.11 0.06 -4.90
C ARG A 207 13.29 0.89 -5.40
N GLY A 208 13.11 1.46 -6.57
CA GLY A 208 14.11 2.26 -7.24
C GLY A 208 13.50 3.54 -7.80
N ILE A 209 14.27 4.63 -7.76
CA ILE A 209 13.91 5.92 -8.35
C ILE A 209 15.15 6.55 -8.98
N ASP A 210 14.99 7.00 -10.22
CA ASP A 210 15.94 7.88 -10.89
C ASP A 210 15.54 9.32 -10.54
N TYR A 211 16.47 10.08 -9.95
CA TYR A 211 16.15 11.41 -9.48
C TYR A 211 16.58 12.47 -10.48
N ASP A 212 15.71 13.42 -10.73
CA ASP A 212 15.89 14.43 -11.78
C ASP A 212 15.62 15.84 -11.27
N ILE A 213 16.44 16.32 -10.34
CA ILE A 213 16.01 17.40 -9.45
C ILE A 213 16.37 18.78 -10.01
N LEU A 214 15.36 19.63 -10.18
CA LEU A 214 15.56 21.05 -10.49
C LEU A 214 16.47 21.76 -9.45
N PRO A 215 17.17 22.85 -9.82
CA PRO A 215 17.10 23.57 -11.09
C PRO A 215 17.81 22.92 -12.27
N ASN A 216 18.80 22.08 -11.99
CA ASN A 216 19.71 21.47 -12.98
C ASN A 216 19.51 19.96 -12.93
N THR A 217 18.49 19.49 -13.62
CA THR A 217 18.12 18.08 -13.80
C THR A 217 19.29 17.26 -14.37
N PHE A 218 19.39 15.97 -14.01
CA PHE A 218 20.55 15.08 -14.25
C PHE A 218 21.82 15.47 -13.48
N SER A 219 21.65 16.17 -12.37
CA SER A 219 22.74 16.74 -11.59
C SER A 219 22.24 17.03 -10.18
N GLU A 220 21.88 15.99 -9.44
CA GLU A 220 21.36 16.07 -8.08
C GLU A 220 22.36 15.54 -7.05
N TYR A 221 22.04 15.84 -5.80
CA TYR A 221 22.69 15.27 -4.64
C TYR A 221 21.70 14.32 -3.96
N VAL A 222 22.14 13.07 -3.77
CA VAL A 222 21.34 12.03 -3.13
C VAL A 222 21.89 11.71 -1.74
N THR A 223 20.99 11.46 -0.80
CA THR A 223 21.29 10.93 0.53
C THR A 223 20.52 9.63 0.68
N ILE A 224 21.14 8.59 1.23
CA ILE A 224 20.46 7.42 1.79
C ILE A 224 20.84 7.34 3.26
N ALA A 225 19.87 7.07 4.13
CA ALA A 225 20.09 6.95 5.56
C ALA A 225 19.20 5.88 6.18
N GLY A 226 19.63 5.33 7.31
CA GLY A 226 18.87 4.35 8.08
C GLY A 226 18.97 2.92 7.54
N THR A 227 20.02 2.62 6.78
CA THR A 227 20.34 1.26 6.33
C THR A 227 21.15 0.51 7.39
N ALA A 228 22.03 1.21 8.11
CA ALA A 228 22.89 0.61 9.12
C ALA A 228 22.06 0.03 10.28
N GLY A 229 22.21 -1.27 10.53
CA GLY A 229 21.51 -1.99 11.58
C GLY A 229 20.02 -2.25 11.29
N ASN A 230 19.50 -1.87 10.13
CA ASN A 230 18.15 -2.22 9.72
C ASN A 230 18.12 -3.66 9.14
N PRO A 231 17.52 -4.65 9.83
CA PRO A 231 17.55 -6.04 9.39
C PRO A 231 16.72 -6.31 8.14
N TRP A 232 15.88 -5.35 7.73
CA TRP A 232 15.02 -5.47 6.55
C TRP A 232 15.72 -5.01 5.27
N VAL A 233 16.83 -4.25 5.38
CA VAL A 233 17.58 -3.72 4.24
C VAL A 233 18.75 -4.64 3.92
N VAL A 234 18.83 -5.08 2.67
CA VAL A 234 19.90 -5.96 2.17
C VAL A 234 20.96 -5.15 1.44
N GLY A 235 20.52 -4.12 0.71
CA GLY A 235 21.38 -3.25 -0.07
C GLY A 235 20.67 -1.93 -0.34
N ALA A 236 21.47 -0.88 -0.47
CA ALA A 236 21.01 0.42 -0.92
C ALA A 236 22.14 1.07 -1.70
N VAL A 237 21.85 1.64 -2.87
CA VAL A 237 22.84 2.30 -3.71
C VAL A 237 22.31 3.60 -4.33
N ASP A 238 23.22 4.45 -4.76
CA ASP A 238 23.00 5.73 -5.47
C ASP A 238 22.64 5.58 -6.96
N ASN A 239 22.23 4.39 -7.38
CA ASN A 239 22.04 4.03 -8.78
C ASN A 239 20.65 3.43 -8.99
N ASN A 240 19.95 3.90 -10.01
CA ASN A 240 18.69 3.30 -10.45
C ASN A 240 18.68 3.02 -11.97
N PHE A 241 19.83 3.02 -12.62
CA PHE A 241 20.00 2.58 -14.01
C PHE A 241 20.28 1.06 -14.11
N VAL A 242 19.94 0.33 -13.05
CA VAL A 242 20.12 -1.12 -12.92
C VAL A 242 18.77 -1.81 -12.84
N SER A 243 18.78 -3.14 -12.83
CA SER A 243 17.54 -3.90 -12.84
C SER A 243 16.76 -3.75 -11.53
N LEU A 244 15.45 -3.55 -11.66
CA LEU A 244 14.48 -3.60 -10.57
C LEU A 244 14.09 -5.03 -10.16
N ASP A 245 14.68 -6.06 -10.76
CA ASP A 245 14.53 -7.44 -10.28
C ASP A 245 15.26 -7.60 -8.93
N PRO A 246 14.58 -7.95 -7.82
CA PRO A 246 15.24 -8.13 -6.53
C PRO A 246 16.27 -9.27 -6.47
N LEU A 247 16.34 -10.11 -7.52
CA LEU A 247 17.32 -11.18 -7.66
C LEU A 247 18.53 -10.78 -8.53
N ALA A 248 18.45 -9.64 -9.22
CA ALA A 248 19.56 -9.12 -10.00
C ALA A 248 20.61 -8.46 -9.10
N PRO A 249 21.89 -8.45 -9.52
CA PRO A 249 22.91 -7.69 -8.81
C PRO A 249 22.65 -6.19 -8.92
N ASN A 250 22.86 -5.49 -7.82
CA ASN A 250 22.79 -4.05 -7.72
C ASN A 250 24.19 -3.47 -7.45
N PHE A 251 24.50 -2.29 -7.98
CA PHE A 251 25.82 -1.66 -7.84
C PHE A 251 25.74 -0.13 -7.89
N PRO A 252 26.63 0.57 -7.16
CA PRO A 252 26.63 2.02 -7.11
C PRO A 252 27.14 2.65 -8.40
N LEU A 253 26.71 3.89 -8.67
CA LEU A 253 27.14 4.68 -9.82
C LEU A 253 28.32 5.60 -9.46
N MET A 254 28.24 6.29 -8.33
CA MET A 254 29.29 7.17 -7.79
C MET A 254 29.88 6.65 -6.47
N GLY A 255 29.68 5.37 -6.19
CA GLY A 255 30.23 4.69 -5.00
C GLY A 255 29.34 4.79 -3.75
N GLY A 256 28.13 5.34 -3.86
CA GLY A 256 27.18 5.38 -2.75
C GLY A 256 26.62 4.01 -2.41
N VAL A 257 27.00 3.44 -1.27
CA VAL A 257 26.51 2.15 -0.76
C VAL A 257 26.10 2.29 0.69
N GLY A 258 24.91 1.81 1.03
CA GLY A 258 24.35 1.94 2.37
C GLY A 258 24.04 3.40 2.71
N ASP A 259 24.47 3.85 3.88
CA ASP A 259 24.26 5.24 4.32
C ASP A 259 25.31 6.18 3.71
N PHE A 260 24.85 7.23 3.04
CA PHE A 260 25.69 8.31 2.50
C PHE A 260 24.90 9.62 2.45
N THR A 261 25.61 10.75 2.51
CA THR A 261 24.99 12.07 2.61
C THR A 261 25.41 12.96 1.45
N ASN A 262 24.43 13.54 0.75
CA ASN A 262 24.63 14.48 -0.34
C ASN A 262 25.72 14.04 -1.33
N LEU A 263 25.71 12.78 -1.74
CA LEU A 263 26.59 12.28 -2.81
C LEU A 263 26.15 12.91 -4.13
N GLY A 264 27.11 13.42 -4.91
CA GLY A 264 26.85 14.16 -6.14
C GLY A 264 27.79 15.37 -6.29
N PRO A 265 27.52 16.26 -7.25
CA PRO A 265 26.39 16.22 -8.17
C PRO A 265 26.61 15.20 -9.29
N GLY A 266 25.55 14.55 -9.74
CA GLY A 266 25.54 13.65 -10.89
C GLY A 266 24.11 13.27 -11.23
N ASP A 267 23.94 12.53 -12.32
CA ASP A 267 22.68 11.87 -12.70
C ASP A 267 22.55 10.62 -11.83
N LEU A 268 21.81 10.74 -10.73
CA LEU A 268 21.82 9.79 -9.62
C LEU A 268 20.41 9.34 -9.23
N GLY A 269 20.34 8.13 -8.72
CA GLY A 269 19.09 7.57 -8.20
C GLY A 269 19.21 7.09 -6.77
N ALA A 270 18.19 6.38 -6.34
CA ALA A 270 18.25 5.53 -5.16
C ALA A 270 17.54 4.21 -5.46
N GLN A 271 18.23 3.09 -5.23
CA GLN A 271 17.61 1.77 -5.22
C GLN A 271 17.86 1.12 -3.87
N ILE A 272 16.81 0.63 -3.23
CA ILE A 272 16.86 -0.04 -1.93
C ILE A 272 16.23 -1.43 -2.07
N ASP A 273 17.00 -2.44 -1.69
CA ASP A 273 16.65 -3.85 -1.74
C ASP A 273 16.33 -4.36 -0.32
N PHE A 274 15.20 -5.02 -0.17
CA PHE A 274 14.65 -5.47 1.11
C PHE A 274 14.56 -6.99 1.19
N LYS A 275 14.76 -7.53 2.40
CA LYS A 275 14.47 -8.93 2.75
C LYS A 275 13.39 -8.98 3.80
N LEU A 276 12.25 -9.55 3.44
CA LEU A 276 11.01 -9.50 4.21
C LEU A 276 10.65 -10.84 4.90
N GLY A 277 11.59 -11.79 4.88
CA GLY A 277 11.47 -13.07 5.57
C GLY A 277 10.62 -14.10 4.81
N ALA A 278 10.07 -15.07 5.55
CA ALA A 278 9.22 -16.10 4.98
C ALA A 278 7.77 -15.62 4.79
N LEU A 279 7.05 -16.28 3.87
CA LEU A 279 5.65 -16.05 3.56
C LEU A 279 4.96 -17.36 3.14
N ALA A 280 4.10 -17.89 4.00
CA ALA A 280 3.38 -19.14 3.71
C ALA A 280 2.22 -18.92 2.71
N PRO A 281 1.72 -19.98 2.06
CA PRO A 281 0.56 -19.88 1.17
C PRO A 281 -0.65 -19.23 1.86
N GLY A 282 -1.25 -18.26 1.19
CA GLY A 282 -2.38 -17.47 1.69
C GLY A 282 -2.03 -16.40 2.71
N GLU A 283 -0.76 -16.28 3.12
CA GLU A 283 -0.32 -15.19 4.00
C GLU A 283 0.04 -13.93 3.22
N VAL A 284 -0.04 -12.79 3.92
CA VAL A 284 0.35 -11.48 3.45
C VAL A 284 1.46 -10.91 4.31
N ARG A 285 2.49 -10.38 3.64
CA ARG A 285 3.48 -9.48 4.24
C ARG A 285 3.10 -8.04 3.88
N SER A 286 2.94 -7.21 4.89
CA SER A 286 2.60 -5.79 4.70
C SER A 286 3.68 -4.88 5.28
N PHE A 287 3.90 -3.75 4.62
CA PHE A 287 4.75 -2.65 5.08
C PHE A 287 4.31 -1.33 4.43
N ARG A 288 4.90 -0.21 4.82
CA ARG A 288 4.62 1.10 4.23
C ARG A 288 5.87 1.65 3.54
N THR A 289 5.68 2.22 2.35
CA THR A 289 6.65 3.15 1.77
C THR A 289 6.03 4.54 1.68
N PHE A 290 6.86 5.55 1.40
CA PHE A 290 6.43 6.93 1.33
C PHE A 290 7.09 7.62 0.15
N TYR A 291 6.34 8.49 -0.51
CA TYR A 291 6.84 9.41 -1.52
C TYR A 291 6.51 10.83 -1.10
N GLY A 292 7.39 11.77 -1.35
CA GLY A 292 7.01 13.15 -1.11
C GLY A 292 8.05 14.19 -1.44
N ALA A 293 7.70 15.42 -1.10
CA ALA A 293 8.55 16.56 -1.29
C ALA A 293 8.22 17.66 -0.28
N ALA A 294 9.24 18.38 0.17
CA ALA A 294 9.12 19.55 1.03
C ALA A 294 10.01 20.69 0.52
N GLY A 295 9.77 21.91 0.98
CA GLY A 295 10.51 23.09 0.48
C GLY A 295 11.96 23.19 0.97
N ASN A 296 12.36 22.37 1.95
CA ASN A 296 13.70 22.32 2.51
C ASN A 296 13.98 20.97 3.16
N HIS A 297 15.24 20.76 3.54
CA HIS A 297 15.72 19.50 4.12
C HIS A 297 15.11 19.20 5.50
N ALA A 298 14.97 20.23 6.35
CA ALA A 298 14.45 20.04 7.70
C ALA A 298 13.00 19.55 7.69
N ASP A 299 12.15 20.16 6.87
CA ASP A 299 10.76 19.75 6.71
C ASP A 299 10.65 18.33 6.13
N ALA A 300 11.53 17.97 5.20
CA ALA A 300 11.59 16.62 4.64
C ALA A 300 11.92 15.56 5.71
N VAL A 301 12.98 15.79 6.50
CA VAL A 301 13.36 14.86 7.58
C VAL A 301 12.29 14.79 8.66
N ASN A 302 11.68 15.91 9.04
CA ASN A 302 10.58 15.93 10.00
C ASN A 302 9.36 15.14 9.50
N ALA A 303 9.03 15.25 8.22
CA ALA A 303 7.94 14.49 7.61
C ALA A 303 8.18 12.97 7.66
N LEU A 304 9.40 12.53 7.31
CA LEU A 304 9.81 11.12 7.38
C LEU A 304 9.82 10.59 8.81
N ALA A 305 10.32 11.40 9.75
CA ALA A 305 10.31 11.06 11.17
C ALA A 305 8.88 10.93 11.72
N ALA A 306 7.96 11.82 11.32
CA ALA A 306 6.56 11.79 11.77
C ALA A 306 5.85 10.49 11.39
N VAL A 307 6.16 9.91 10.23
CA VAL A 307 5.57 8.63 9.77
C VAL A 307 6.33 7.39 10.25
N GLY A 308 7.45 7.57 10.96
CA GLY A 308 8.29 6.47 11.45
C GLY A 308 9.08 5.77 10.34
N ALA A 309 9.51 6.50 9.31
CA ALA A 309 10.38 5.92 8.28
C ALA A 309 11.74 5.53 8.89
N SER A 310 12.08 4.25 8.80
CA SER A 310 13.33 3.68 9.34
C SER A 310 14.52 3.81 8.40
N THR A 311 14.24 3.85 7.09
CA THR A 311 15.22 4.03 6.01
C THR A 311 14.61 4.98 5.02
N TYR A 312 15.40 5.88 4.47
CA TYR A 312 14.92 6.86 3.49
C TYR A 312 16.01 7.30 2.53
N SER A 313 15.58 7.83 1.39
CA SER A 313 16.42 8.61 0.49
C SER A 313 15.90 10.03 0.36
N LEU A 314 16.83 10.97 0.20
CA LEU A 314 16.55 12.37 -0.11
C LEU A 314 17.26 12.76 -1.39
N ALA A 315 16.61 13.56 -2.23
CA ALA A 315 17.22 14.13 -3.43
C ALA A 315 17.01 15.65 -3.51
N LYS A 316 18.08 16.35 -3.88
CA LYS A 316 18.16 17.83 -3.89
C LYS A 316 18.93 18.28 -5.12
N GLY A 317 18.54 19.41 -5.72
CA GLY A 317 19.19 19.90 -6.94
C GLY A 317 20.61 20.43 -6.73
N ASN A 318 21.37 20.53 -7.81
CA ASN A 318 22.66 21.24 -7.84
C ASN A 318 22.46 22.74 -8.02
N TRP A 319 22.58 23.52 -6.95
CA TRP A 319 22.32 24.96 -6.97
C TRP A 319 23.12 25.69 -5.89
N ASN A 320 23.67 26.85 -6.21
CA ASN A 320 24.46 27.68 -5.28
C ASN A 320 23.64 28.72 -4.48
N GLY A 321 22.32 28.76 -4.67
CA GLY A 321 21.43 29.70 -3.98
C GLY A 321 21.25 31.05 -4.67
N SER A 322 21.86 31.27 -5.84
CA SER A 322 21.72 32.49 -6.65
C SER A 322 20.95 32.25 -7.96
N GLY A 323 20.33 33.30 -8.51
CA GLY A 323 19.48 33.17 -9.70
C GLY A 323 18.11 32.56 -9.41
N ASN A 324 17.32 32.32 -10.46
CA ASN A 324 15.99 31.72 -10.34
C ASN A 324 16.09 30.18 -10.38
N PRO A 325 15.82 29.46 -9.27
CA PRO A 325 15.90 28.00 -9.28
C PRO A 325 14.75 27.33 -10.06
N LEU A 326 13.74 28.07 -10.51
CA LEU A 326 12.65 27.53 -11.33
C LEU A 326 12.88 27.74 -12.82
N SER A 327 14.01 28.33 -13.21
CA SER A 327 14.31 28.68 -14.60
C SER A 327 14.37 27.43 -15.50
N PRO A 328 13.75 27.45 -16.70
CA PRO A 328 13.85 26.36 -17.66
C PRO A 328 15.25 26.23 -18.27
N SER A 329 16.12 27.24 -18.08
CA SER A 329 17.52 27.22 -18.53
C SER A 329 18.50 26.80 -17.43
N GLY A 330 17.99 26.35 -16.28
CA GLY A 330 18.79 26.04 -15.10
C GLY A 330 19.21 27.25 -14.29
N ALA A 331 19.98 27.00 -13.24
CA ALA A 331 20.48 28.01 -12.32
C ALA A 331 21.97 27.78 -12.00
N PRO A 332 22.70 28.78 -11.50
CA PRO A 332 24.10 28.62 -11.10
C PRO A 332 24.32 27.43 -10.15
N THR A 333 25.18 26.50 -10.57
CA THR A 333 25.47 25.23 -9.86
C THR A 333 26.24 25.46 -8.55
N GLY A 334 25.98 24.63 -7.54
CA GLY A 334 26.69 24.62 -6.27
C GLY A 334 26.04 23.68 -5.23
N THR A 335 26.52 23.77 -3.99
CA THR A 335 26.12 22.87 -2.88
C THR A 335 25.12 23.48 -1.90
N PHE A 336 24.60 24.68 -2.18
CA PHE A 336 23.64 25.35 -1.31
C PHE A 336 22.37 24.51 -1.17
N ALA A 337 21.77 24.08 -2.28
CA ALA A 337 20.59 23.22 -2.28
C ALA A 337 20.85 21.85 -1.64
N ALA A 338 22.03 21.25 -1.83
CA ALA A 338 22.42 20.01 -1.16
C ALA A 338 22.37 20.17 0.39
N THR A 339 22.80 21.33 0.88
CA THR A 339 22.87 21.62 2.32
C THR A 339 21.52 22.03 2.90
N THR A 340 20.80 22.93 2.23
CA THR A 340 19.55 23.50 2.75
C THR A 340 18.30 22.72 2.35
N GLY A 341 18.38 21.97 1.25
CA GLY A 341 17.25 21.31 0.62
C GLY A 341 16.32 22.22 -0.17
N GLN A 342 16.71 23.48 -0.43
CA GLN A 342 15.92 24.43 -1.20
C GLN A 342 16.18 24.29 -2.71
N PRO A 343 15.20 24.65 -3.57
CA PRO A 343 13.82 25.05 -3.21
C PRO A 343 12.91 23.86 -2.92
N ASN A 344 13.40 22.63 -3.10
CA ASN A 344 12.69 21.40 -2.80
C ASN A 344 13.66 20.26 -2.43
N THR A 345 13.23 19.44 -1.48
CA THR A 345 13.84 18.16 -1.13
C THR A 345 12.81 17.08 -1.41
N PHE A 346 13.13 16.17 -2.32
CA PHE A 346 12.30 15.00 -2.62
C PHE A 346 12.68 13.83 -1.72
N MET A 347 11.71 12.97 -1.45
CA MET A 347 11.80 11.92 -0.45
C MET A 347 11.26 10.60 -0.98
N PHE A 348 11.97 9.52 -0.66
CA PHE A 348 11.39 8.19 -0.52
C PHE A 348 11.65 7.69 0.90
N GLY A 349 10.69 6.99 1.51
CA GLY A 349 10.81 6.43 2.85
C GLY A 349 10.29 5.00 2.94
N PHE A 350 10.85 4.23 3.87
CA PHE A 350 10.45 2.86 4.18
C PHE A 350 10.19 2.68 5.68
N ARG A 351 9.00 2.17 6.01
CA ARG A 351 8.63 1.70 7.34
C ARG A 351 8.40 0.18 7.30
N PRO A 352 9.15 -0.59 8.09
CA PRO A 352 9.21 -2.03 7.95
C PRO A 352 7.92 -2.73 8.41
N PRO A 353 7.76 -4.01 8.06
CA PRO A 353 6.74 -4.85 8.67
C PRO A 353 6.89 -4.86 10.20
N GLU A 354 5.76 -4.79 10.90
CA GLU A 354 5.70 -5.07 12.33
C GLU A 354 4.64 -6.14 12.57
N THR A 355 4.96 -7.09 13.44
CA THR A 355 4.04 -8.16 13.82
C THR A 355 3.60 -7.94 15.27
N PRO A 356 2.30 -8.07 15.58
CA PRO A 356 1.83 -8.00 16.95
C PRO A 356 2.62 -8.95 17.85
N SER A 357 3.24 -8.42 18.90
CA SER A 357 3.99 -9.20 19.89
C SER A 357 3.20 -9.43 21.19
N HIS A 358 2.16 -8.63 21.38
CA HIS A 358 1.25 -8.68 22.52
C HIS A 358 -0.10 -8.08 22.10
N CYS A 359 -1.15 -8.38 22.85
CA CYS A 359 -2.43 -7.72 22.70
C CYS A 359 -3.22 -7.81 24.01
N THR A 360 -4.14 -6.87 24.19
CA THR A 360 -5.04 -6.76 25.34
C THR A 360 -6.49 -6.84 24.88
N VAL A 361 -7.40 -7.00 25.83
CA VAL A 361 -8.84 -6.91 25.59
C VAL A 361 -9.34 -5.63 26.24
N GLU A 362 -10.05 -4.81 25.49
CA GLU A 362 -10.53 -3.50 25.92
C GLU A 362 -11.99 -3.26 25.53
N CYS A 363 -12.61 -2.30 26.21
CA CYS A 363 -13.89 -1.73 25.82
C CYS A 363 -13.66 -0.50 24.93
N PRO A 364 -14.17 -0.47 23.68
CA PRO A 364 -13.99 0.65 22.79
C PRO A 364 -14.74 1.88 23.30
N GLY A 365 -14.09 3.04 23.24
CA GLY A 365 -14.77 4.33 23.40
C GLY A 365 -14.86 4.90 24.82
N VAL A 366 -14.21 4.31 25.84
CA VAL A 366 -14.10 4.99 27.14
C VAL A 366 -12.69 4.90 27.71
N LEU A 367 -12.15 6.10 27.96
CA LEU A 367 -10.89 6.48 28.58
C LEU A 367 -10.11 5.33 29.24
N SER A 368 -8.86 5.22 28.77
CA SER A 368 -7.72 4.65 29.46
C SER A 368 -7.91 4.56 30.98
N HIS A 369 -7.87 3.33 31.51
CA HIS A 369 -7.85 2.99 32.94
C HIS A 369 -9.19 2.93 33.70
N GLY A 370 -10.32 2.66 33.03
CA GLY A 370 -11.59 2.34 33.70
C GLY A 370 -11.64 0.90 34.24
N VAL A 371 -12.11 0.72 35.48
CA VAL A 371 -12.30 -0.58 36.14
C VAL A 371 -13.37 -1.40 35.40
N TYR A 372 -13.00 -2.61 34.98
CA TYR A 372 -13.91 -3.61 34.43
C TYR A 372 -14.49 -4.43 35.58
N THR A 373 -15.81 -4.51 35.68
CA THR A 373 -16.48 -5.58 36.44
C THR A 373 -17.19 -6.49 35.46
N VAL A 374 -16.62 -7.68 35.26
CA VAL A 374 -17.31 -8.81 34.64
C VAL A 374 -18.47 -9.19 35.56
N ASP A 375 -19.71 -9.00 35.11
CA ASP A 375 -20.87 -9.45 35.87
C ASP A 375 -20.86 -10.97 35.96
N ARG A 376 -20.86 -11.49 37.18
CA ARG A 376 -20.63 -12.89 37.54
C ARG A 376 -21.86 -13.78 37.34
N ALA A 377 -22.85 -13.35 36.53
CA ALA A 377 -24.18 -13.95 36.53
C ALA A 377 -24.83 -14.19 35.14
N GLY A 378 -24.16 -13.97 34.02
CA GLY A 378 -24.75 -14.20 32.69
C GLY A 378 -23.73 -14.57 31.61
N ALA A 379 -24.16 -15.32 30.59
CA ALA A 379 -23.34 -15.88 29.52
C ALA A 379 -22.75 -14.85 28.52
N ALA A 380 -22.56 -13.59 28.90
CA ALA A 380 -22.03 -12.55 28.03
C ALA A 380 -21.28 -11.47 28.82
N ASP A 381 -20.01 -11.24 28.44
CA ASP A 381 -19.19 -10.13 28.92
C ASP A 381 -19.74 -8.81 28.39
N ARG A 382 -19.87 -7.81 29.28
CA ARG A 382 -20.41 -6.48 28.96
C ARG A 382 -19.44 -5.42 29.42
N CYS A 383 -19.17 -4.45 28.55
CA CYS A 383 -18.50 -3.22 28.92
C CYS A 383 -19.47 -2.36 29.72
N VAL A 384 -19.14 -2.05 30.97
CA VAL A 384 -19.89 -1.10 31.79
C VAL A 384 -18.98 0.06 32.11
N VAL A 385 -19.33 1.26 31.66
CA VAL A 385 -18.59 2.46 32.03
C VAL A 385 -19.56 3.57 32.41
N ASN A 386 -19.45 4.07 33.65
CA ASN A 386 -20.35 5.08 34.21
C ASN A 386 -21.85 4.72 34.07
N GLY A 387 -22.20 3.44 34.18
CA GLY A 387 -23.58 2.95 34.03
C GLY A 387 -24.08 2.88 32.58
N GLN A 388 -23.25 3.23 31.59
CA GLN A 388 -23.50 2.96 30.18
C GLN A 388 -22.99 1.56 29.84
N TYR A 389 -23.79 0.81 29.09
CA TYR A 389 -23.45 -0.53 28.62
C TYR A 389 -23.00 -0.46 27.16
N ASP A 390 -21.84 -1.04 26.87
CA ASP A 390 -21.47 -1.43 25.51
C ASP A 390 -21.29 -2.96 25.47
N ASN A 391 -21.81 -3.59 24.43
CA ASN A 391 -21.65 -5.03 24.22
C ASN A 391 -20.48 -5.33 23.27
N ARG A 392 -19.64 -4.33 23.00
CA ARG A 392 -18.51 -4.44 22.10
C ARG A 392 -17.25 -4.57 22.94
N VAL A 393 -16.61 -5.71 22.84
CA VAL A 393 -15.27 -5.92 23.37
C VAL A 393 -14.33 -6.01 22.16
N VAL A 394 -13.12 -5.47 22.26
CA VAL A 394 -12.12 -5.50 21.20
C VAL A 394 -10.81 -6.07 21.70
N ALA A 395 -10.14 -6.85 20.85
CA ALA A 395 -8.72 -7.14 21.01
C ALA A 395 -7.93 -5.95 20.45
N VAL A 396 -6.91 -5.50 21.17
CA VAL A 396 -6.13 -4.31 20.82
C VAL A 396 -4.65 -4.62 20.89
N THR A 397 -3.89 -4.09 19.94
CA THR A 397 -2.43 -3.98 20.01
C THR A 397 -2.02 -2.60 19.51
N THR A 398 -0.74 -2.30 19.63
CA THR A 398 -0.14 -1.10 19.07
C THR A 398 0.96 -1.51 18.11
N LEU A 399 0.88 -1.07 16.86
CA LEU A 399 1.90 -1.25 15.84
C LEU A 399 2.39 0.14 15.42
N HIS A 400 3.69 0.40 15.51
CA HIS A 400 4.33 1.68 15.20
C HIS A 400 3.72 2.87 15.98
N GLY A 401 3.23 2.62 17.20
CA GLY A 401 2.52 3.61 17.99
C GLY A 401 1.05 3.84 17.57
N GLU A 402 0.58 3.17 16.52
CA GLU A 402 -0.79 3.22 16.02
C GLU A 402 -1.63 2.08 16.64
N ARG A 403 -2.81 2.41 17.16
CA ARG A 403 -3.74 1.44 17.74
C ARG A 403 -4.36 0.60 16.64
N VAL A 404 -4.22 -0.71 16.74
CA VAL A 404 -4.88 -1.69 15.86
C VAL A 404 -5.84 -2.50 16.70
N GLU A 405 -7.09 -2.60 16.26
CA GLU A 405 -8.13 -3.32 17.00
C GLU A 405 -9.01 -4.20 16.11
N PHE A 406 -9.39 -5.35 16.65
CA PHE A 406 -10.38 -6.25 16.07
C PHE A 406 -11.50 -6.51 17.08
N SER A 407 -12.74 -6.59 16.61
CA SER A 407 -13.88 -6.92 17.47
C SER A 407 -13.75 -8.35 17.99
N CYS A 408 -14.14 -8.62 19.23
CA CYS A 408 -14.20 -9.96 19.81
C CYS A 408 -15.35 -10.81 19.23
N MET A 409 -15.33 -11.03 17.92
CA MET A 409 -16.26 -11.89 17.20
C MET A 409 -15.50 -12.99 16.47
N ASP A 410 -16.20 -14.06 16.12
CA ASP A 410 -15.61 -15.11 15.29
C ASP A 410 -15.47 -14.61 13.84
N TYR A 411 -14.24 -14.54 13.35
CA TYR A 411 -13.91 -14.22 11.96
C TYR A 411 -13.97 -15.46 11.04
N GLY A 412 -14.40 -16.61 11.57
CA GLY A 412 -14.53 -17.86 10.87
C GLY A 412 -13.19 -18.55 10.64
N SER A 413 -13.23 -19.78 10.11
CA SER A 413 -12.04 -20.50 9.71
C SER A 413 -11.35 -19.79 8.52
N PRO A 414 -10.01 -19.63 8.52
CA PRO A 414 -9.04 -20.21 9.46
C PRO A 414 -8.64 -19.30 10.63
N TYR A 415 -9.30 -18.16 10.80
CA TYR A 415 -8.91 -17.11 11.75
C TYR A 415 -9.38 -17.40 13.18
N GLY A 416 -10.69 -17.52 13.40
CA GLY A 416 -11.29 -17.66 14.73
C GLY A 416 -11.58 -16.32 15.43
N ASN A 417 -11.66 -16.32 16.76
CA ASN A 417 -11.94 -15.13 17.57
C ASN A 417 -10.64 -14.57 18.18
N PRO A 418 -10.33 -13.26 18.01
CA PRO A 418 -9.13 -12.65 18.60
C PRO A 418 -9.20 -12.50 20.12
N CYS A 419 -10.31 -12.89 20.75
CA CYS A 419 -10.52 -12.89 22.19
C CYS A 419 -10.84 -14.32 22.66
N ASN A 420 -10.17 -14.77 23.71
CA ASN A 420 -10.47 -16.02 24.39
C ASN A 420 -11.66 -15.80 25.31
N ILE A 421 -12.85 -16.22 24.85
CA ILE A 421 -14.09 -16.12 25.61
C ILE A 421 -14.13 -17.28 26.60
N VAL A 422 -13.85 -17.00 27.87
CA VAL A 422 -13.93 -17.95 28.98
C VAL A 422 -14.70 -17.33 30.14
N PRO A 423 -15.42 -18.10 30.98
CA PRO A 423 -16.06 -17.53 32.17
C PRO A 423 -15.01 -16.83 33.05
N GLY A 424 -15.06 -15.49 33.12
CA GLY A 424 -14.06 -14.68 33.82
C GLY A 424 -13.55 -13.50 32.99
N ALA A 425 -12.27 -13.16 33.13
CA ALA A 425 -11.66 -12.09 32.35
C ALA A 425 -11.27 -12.59 30.95
N ASP A 426 -11.81 -11.95 29.91
CA ASP A 426 -11.39 -12.20 28.53
C ASP A 426 -9.91 -11.84 28.34
N THR A 427 -9.20 -12.71 27.62
CA THR A 427 -7.79 -12.48 27.24
C THR A 427 -7.66 -12.42 25.74
N CYS A 428 -6.66 -11.69 25.25
CA CYS A 428 -6.44 -11.63 23.81
C CYS A 428 -5.77 -12.91 23.32
N ASN A 429 -6.26 -13.43 22.19
CA ASN A 429 -5.62 -14.50 21.44
C ASN A 429 -4.65 -13.90 20.42
N LEU A 430 -3.40 -13.72 20.85
CA LEU A 430 -2.36 -13.13 20.00
C LEU A 430 -2.17 -13.88 18.68
N THR A 431 -2.29 -15.21 18.69
CA THR A 431 -2.14 -16.02 17.47
C THR A 431 -3.23 -15.73 16.46
N VAL A 432 -4.49 -15.60 16.89
CA VAL A 432 -5.59 -15.21 15.99
C VAL A 432 -5.39 -13.78 15.49
N PHE A 433 -4.96 -12.86 16.36
CA PHE A 433 -4.67 -11.48 15.97
C PHE A 433 -3.58 -11.42 14.88
N GLN A 434 -2.47 -12.14 15.08
CA GLN A 434 -1.39 -12.24 14.11
C GLN A 434 -1.89 -12.81 12.77
N LYS A 435 -2.73 -13.86 12.79
CA LYS A 435 -3.34 -14.43 11.58
C LYS A 435 -4.24 -13.44 10.84
N LEU A 436 -4.98 -12.58 11.55
CA LEU A 436 -5.76 -11.53 10.92
C LEU A 436 -4.81 -10.52 10.23
N CYS A 437 -3.75 -10.10 10.92
CA CYS A 437 -2.76 -9.17 10.35
C CYS A 437 -1.93 -9.74 9.20
N SER A 438 -1.84 -11.07 9.05
CA SER A 438 -1.22 -11.73 7.90
C SER A 438 -2.23 -12.24 6.87
N SER A 439 -3.51 -11.86 6.96
CA SER A 439 -4.55 -12.33 6.03
C SER A 439 -4.82 -11.36 4.87
N PRO A 440 -5.21 -11.86 3.68
CA PRO A 440 -5.54 -11.00 2.54
C PRO A 440 -6.67 -10.01 2.83
N THR A 441 -7.61 -10.41 3.69
CA THR A 441 -8.79 -9.59 4.02
C THR A 441 -8.48 -8.49 5.02
N PHE A 442 -7.61 -8.76 6.01
CA PHE A 442 -7.47 -7.89 7.18
C PHE A 442 -6.08 -7.25 7.35
N ALA A 443 -5.05 -7.70 6.62
CA ALA A 443 -3.68 -7.19 6.76
C ALA A 443 -3.56 -5.66 6.59
N GLN A 444 -4.40 -5.06 5.74
CA GLN A 444 -4.42 -3.61 5.55
C GLN A 444 -4.79 -2.81 6.81
N TYR A 445 -5.51 -3.41 7.75
CA TYR A 445 -5.91 -2.77 9.01
C TYR A 445 -4.82 -2.84 10.10
N CYS A 446 -3.75 -3.59 9.84
CA CYS A 446 -2.60 -3.72 10.73
C CYS A 446 -1.38 -2.93 10.24
N LEU A 447 -1.56 -2.06 9.24
CA LEU A 447 -0.50 -1.20 8.73
C LEU A 447 -0.47 0.11 9.45
#